data_AF-X7ZAV6-F1
#
_entry.id   AF-X7ZAV6-F1
#
_cell.length_a   1.000
_cell.length_b   1.000
_cell.length_c   1.000
_cell.angle_alpha   90.00
_cell.angle_beta   90.00
_cell.angle_gamma   90.00
#
_symmetry.space_group_name_H-M   'P 1'
#
loop_
_entity.id
_entity.type
_entity.pdbx_description
1 polymer ?
#
loop_
_entity_poly.entity_id
_entity_poly.type
_entity_poly.pdbx_seq_one_letter_code
_entity_poly.pdbx_strand_id
1 'polypeptide(L)'
;MSVVSDLIVADTVFDYGDEALLWQFDSSAEVLAATAALRQAALPGVLDIVPAARTVLVKLDGHRYQGVTRHRLRRLQINPRAIETARPTAVSTW
;
A
#
# COMPACT_ATOMS: atom_id res chain seq x y z
N MET A 1 22.54 15.05 -11.93
CA MET A 1 21.63 13.90 -12.15
C MET A 1 20.40 14.13 -11.30
N SER A 2 19.32 14.69 -11.87
CA SER A 2 18.08 14.94 -11.12
C SER A 2 17.35 13.64 -10.91
N VAL A 3 17.24 13.21 -9.65
CA VAL A 3 16.26 12.19 -9.27
C VAL A 3 14.89 12.85 -9.32
N VAL A 4 14.17 12.67 -10.43
CA VAL A 4 12.72 12.92 -10.41
C VAL A 4 12.13 11.94 -9.39
N SER A 5 11.50 12.49 -8.36
CA SER A 5 10.83 11.72 -7.31
C SER A 5 9.70 10.92 -7.96
N ASP A 6 9.94 9.63 -8.14
CA ASP A 6 9.01 8.63 -8.67
C ASP A 6 7.92 8.33 -7.61
N LEU A 7 7.17 9.36 -7.23
CA LEU A 7 6.00 9.24 -6.37
C LEU A 7 4.88 8.69 -7.24
N ILE A 8 4.62 7.41 -7.11
CA ILE A 8 3.54 6.74 -7.84
C ILE A 8 2.23 7.09 -7.12
N VAL A 9 1.37 7.85 -7.79
CA VAL A 9 -0.04 7.97 -7.39
C VAL A 9 -0.75 6.79 -8.00
N ALA A 10 -1.14 5.84 -7.17
CA ALA A 10 -1.77 4.63 -7.65
C ALA A 10 -3.14 4.94 -8.30
N ASP A 11 -3.32 4.35 -9.48
CA ASP A 11 -4.19 4.87 -10.52
C ASP A 11 -5.68 4.68 -10.20
N THR A 12 -6.06 3.61 -9.49
CA THR A 12 -7.48 3.35 -9.17
C THR A 12 -7.73 2.63 -7.83
N VAL A 13 -8.62 3.20 -7.02
CA VAL A 13 -9.16 2.59 -5.79
C VAL A 13 -10.64 2.24 -6.00
N PHE A 14 -10.99 0.96 -5.86
CA PHE A 14 -12.34 0.43 -5.97
C PHE A 14 -12.92 0.11 -4.59
N ASP A 15 -14.25 0.20 -4.45
CA ASP A 15 -14.94 -0.41 -3.31
C ASP A 15 -15.00 -1.93 -3.52
N TYR A 16 -14.73 -2.69 -2.47
CA TYR A 16 -14.86 -4.13 -2.46
C TYR A 16 -15.87 -4.50 -1.36
N GLY A 17 -17.15 -4.46 -1.71
CA GLY A 17 -18.23 -4.39 -0.71
C GLY A 17 -18.25 -3.04 0.00
N ASP A 18 -18.80 -3.02 1.21
CA ASP A 18 -18.90 -1.84 2.08
C ASP A 18 -17.79 -1.76 3.14
N GLU A 19 -17.07 -2.86 3.38
CA GLU A 19 -16.03 -2.96 4.43
C GLU A 19 -14.62 -3.22 3.88
N ALA A 20 -14.40 -3.07 2.58
CA ALA A 20 -13.05 -3.16 2.02
C ALA A 20 -12.84 -2.24 0.81
N LEU A 21 -11.56 -1.98 0.55
CA LEU A 21 -11.08 -1.21 -0.60
C LEU A 21 -10.07 -2.03 -1.36
N LEU A 22 -10.21 -2.10 -2.68
CA LEU A 22 -9.26 -2.74 -3.57
C LEU A 22 -8.45 -1.68 -4.30
N TRP A 23 -7.14 -1.73 -4.15
CA TRP A 23 -6.22 -0.80 -4.77
C TRP A 23 -5.45 -1.49 -5.90
N GLN A 24 -5.51 -0.96 -7.12
CA GLN A 24 -4.90 -1.56 -8.31
C GLN A 24 -3.61 -0.85 -8.73
N PHE A 25 -2.66 -1.65 -9.22
CA PHE A 25 -1.31 -1.25 -9.63
C PHE A 25 -0.92 -1.90 -10.95
N ASP A 26 0.06 -1.32 -11.64
CA ASP A 26 0.54 -1.85 -12.92
C ASP A 26 1.56 -2.98 -12.73
N SER A 27 2.28 -2.97 -11.60
CA SER A 27 3.34 -3.94 -11.30
C SER A 27 3.26 -4.51 -9.88
N SER A 28 3.83 -5.71 -9.70
CA SER A 28 3.95 -6.32 -8.36
C SER A 28 4.97 -5.58 -7.47
N ALA A 29 5.93 -4.87 -8.06
CA ALA A 29 6.88 -4.04 -7.30
C ALA A 29 6.16 -2.87 -6.61
N GLU A 30 5.22 -2.22 -7.32
CA GLU A 30 4.33 -1.21 -6.74
C GLU A 30 3.46 -1.76 -5.63
N VAL A 31 2.89 -2.96 -5.80
CA VAL A 31 2.10 -3.63 -4.74
C VAL A 31 2.91 -3.76 -3.45
N LEU A 32 4.17 -4.20 -3.56
CA LEU A 32 5.07 -4.36 -2.40
C LEU A 32 5.39 -3.01 -1.75
N ALA A 33 5.72 -1.99 -2.55
CA ALA A 33 5.99 -0.65 -2.06
C ALA A 33 4.75 -0.01 -1.37
N ALA A 34 3.57 -0.16 -1.97
CA ALA A 34 2.31 0.30 -1.42
C ALA A 34 1.94 -0.43 -0.12
N THR A 35 2.16 -1.75 -0.07
CA THR A 35 1.94 -2.55 1.15
C THR A 35 2.84 -2.07 2.28
N ALA A 36 4.12 -1.78 2.00
CA ALA A 36 5.04 -1.22 2.97
C ALA A 36 4.58 0.18 3.45
N ALA A 37 4.17 1.05 2.53
CA ALA A 37 3.65 2.37 2.87
C ALA A 37 2.37 2.31 3.73
N LEU A 38 1.45 1.38 3.43
CA LEU A 38 0.22 1.18 4.20
C LEU A 38 0.49 0.72 5.62
N ARG A 39 1.42 -0.24 5.78
CA ARG A 39 1.85 -0.71 7.10
C ARG A 39 2.46 0.41 7.93
N GLN A 40 3.28 1.26 7.31
CA GLN A 40 3.87 2.43 7.98
C GLN A 40 2.83 3.50 8.32
N ALA A 41 1.83 3.71 7.47
CA ALA A 41 0.80 4.71 7.67
C ALA A 41 -0.18 4.37 8.81
N ALA A 42 -0.23 3.10 9.25
CA ALA A 42 -1.02 2.62 10.39
C ALA A 42 -2.45 3.20 10.39
N LEU A 43 -3.15 3.07 9.27
CA LEU A 43 -4.44 3.71 9.06
C LEU A 43 -5.49 3.17 10.05
N PRO A 44 -6.22 4.04 10.79
CA PRO A 44 -7.26 3.61 11.72
C PRO A 44 -8.36 2.81 11.02
N GLY A 45 -8.82 1.75 11.69
CA GLY A 45 -9.88 0.89 11.18
C GLY A 45 -9.46 -0.07 10.07
N VAL A 46 -8.17 -0.14 9.71
CA VAL A 46 -7.65 -1.21 8.84
C VAL A 46 -7.43 -2.46 9.68
N LEU A 47 -8.14 -3.54 9.33
CA LEU A 47 -8.03 -4.85 9.96
C LEU A 47 -6.91 -5.70 9.35
N ASP A 48 -6.75 -5.59 8.03
CA ASP A 48 -5.79 -6.41 7.30
C ASP A 48 -5.38 -5.75 5.98
N ILE A 49 -4.16 -6.06 5.54
CA ILE A 49 -3.58 -5.62 4.28
C ILE A 49 -3.13 -6.87 3.52
N VAL A 50 -3.87 -7.21 2.47
CA VAL A 50 -3.64 -8.43 1.68
C VAL A 50 -3.05 -8.04 0.32
N PRO A 51 -1.72 -8.21 0.12
CA PRO A 51 -1.11 -8.05 -1.20
C PRO A 51 -1.44 -9.23 -2.11
N ALA A 52 -1.65 -8.94 -3.39
CA ALA A 52 -1.84 -9.93 -4.46
C ALA A 52 -0.91 -9.62 -5.64
N ALA A 53 -1.16 -10.21 -6.82
CA ALA A 53 -0.28 -10.03 -7.97
C ALA A 53 -0.15 -8.57 -8.43
N ARG A 54 -1.26 -7.83 -8.50
CA ARG A 54 -1.34 -6.43 -8.99
C ARG A 54 -2.30 -5.56 -8.18
N THR A 55 -2.66 -6.02 -7.00
CA THR A 55 -3.61 -5.33 -6.14
C THR A 55 -3.24 -5.45 -4.69
N VAL A 56 -3.70 -4.49 -3.90
CA VAL A 56 -3.72 -4.59 -2.44
C VAL A 56 -5.18 -4.49 -1.98
N LEU A 57 -5.66 -5.50 -1.27
CA LEU A 57 -6.95 -5.43 -0.60
C LEU A 57 -6.75 -4.91 0.82
N VAL A 58 -7.50 -3.87 1.19
CA VAL A 58 -7.50 -3.29 2.53
C VAL A 58 -8.84 -3.59 3.18
N LYS A 59 -8.83 -4.46 4.20
CA LYS A 59 -10.03 -4.84 4.95
C LYS A 59 -10.24 -3.85 6.10
N LEU A 60 -11.48 -3.44 6.34
CA LEU A 60 -11.84 -2.39 7.29
C LEU A 60 -12.73 -2.92 8.41
N ASP A 61 -12.66 -2.29 9.57
CA ASP A 61 -13.46 -2.56 10.78
C ASP A 61 -14.85 -1.92 10.70
N GLY A 62 -15.46 -1.95 9.51
CA GLY A 62 -16.80 -1.43 9.24
C GLY A 62 -16.86 -0.27 8.23
N HIS A 63 -18.05 -0.13 7.64
CA HIS A 63 -18.38 0.80 6.55
C HIS A 63 -18.01 2.27 6.80
N ARG A 64 -18.06 2.73 8.06
CA ARG A 64 -17.71 4.10 8.44
C ARG A 64 -16.28 4.50 8.08
N TYR A 65 -15.37 3.53 7.95
CA TYR A 65 -13.98 3.78 7.61
C TYR A 65 -13.74 3.87 6.09
N GLN A 66 -14.67 3.42 5.25
CA GLN A 66 -14.45 3.27 3.81
C GLN A 66 -14.12 4.60 3.13
N GLY A 67 -14.94 5.65 3.35
CA GLY A 67 -14.73 6.97 2.75
C GLY A 67 -13.42 7.63 3.19
N VAL A 68 -13.12 7.58 4.51
CA VAL A 68 -11.91 8.17 5.07
C VAL A 68 -10.66 7.43 4.60
N THR A 69 -10.67 6.10 4.64
CA THR A 69 -9.53 5.29 4.19
C THR A 69 -9.30 5.49 2.70
N ARG A 70 -10.34 5.49 1.86
CA ARG A 70 -10.24 5.81 0.43
C ARG A 70 -9.55 7.14 0.18
N HIS A 71 -9.95 8.19 0.90
CA HIS A 71 -9.34 9.51 0.77
C HIS A 71 -7.84 9.47 1.16
N ARG A 72 -7.49 8.73 2.23
CA ARG A 72 -6.10 8.56 2.64
C ARG A 72 -5.29 7.75 1.63
N LEU A 73 -5.83 6.67 1.07
CA LEU A 73 -5.16 5.86 0.04
C LEU A 73 -4.80 6.71 -1.18
N ARG A 74 -5.73 7.52 -1.68
CA ARG A 74 -5.49 8.42 -2.83
C ARG A 74 -4.40 9.46 -2.60
N ARG A 75 -4.08 9.75 -1.34
CA ARG A 75 -3.06 10.74 -0.94
C ARG A 75 -1.80 10.09 -0.38
N LEU A 76 -1.78 8.76 -0.26
CA LEU A 76 -0.66 8.03 0.30
C LEU A 76 0.50 8.09 -0.69
N GLN A 77 1.63 8.60 -0.22
CA GLN A 77 2.84 8.66 -1.01
C GLN A 77 3.52 7.28 -1.01
N ILE A 78 3.60 6.67 -2.18
CA ILE A 78 4.29 5.40 -2.37
C ILE A 78 5.70 5.71 -2.88
N ASN A 79 6.71 5.26 -2.14
CA ASN A 79 8.09 5.31 -2.59
C ASN A 79 8.49 3.92 -3.13
N PRO A 80 8.57 3.73 -4.46
CA PRO A 80 8.88 2.44 -5.07
C PRO A 80 10.28 1.93 -4.73
N ARG A 81 11.21 2.81 -4.33
CA ARG A 81 12.57 2.41 -3.92
C ARG A 81 12.67 1.96 -2.47
N ALA A 82 11.64 2.20 -1.64
CA ALA A 82 11.70 1.83 -0.23
C ALA A 82 11.88 0.32 0.00
N ILE A 83 11.42 -0.51 -0.95
CA ILE A 83 11.59 -1.96 -0.91
C ILE A 83 12.98 -2.43 -1.38
N GLU A 84 13.70 -1.63 -2.16
CA GLU A 84 15.05 -1.96 -2.66
C GLU A 84 16.08 -1.89 -1.52
N THR A 85 15.88 -0.98 -0.56
CA THR A 85 16.75 -0.80 0.61
C THR A 85 16.55 -1.86 1.70
N ALA A 86 15.40 -2.54 1.71
CA ALA A 86 15.11 -3.62 2.64
C ALA A 86 15.79 -4.93 2.18
N ARG A 87 17.11 -4.90 2.00
CA ARG A 87 17.90 -6.14 1.89
C ARG A 87 17.67 -6.92 3.19
N PRO A 88 17.27 -8.19 3.16
CA PRO A 88 17.18 -8.99 4.37
C PRO A 88 18.56 -8.94 5.01
N THR A 89 18.67 -8.39 6.22
CA THR A 89 19.90 -8.45 7.00
C THR A 89 20.21 -9.92 7.15
N ALA A 90 21.24 -10.39 6.45
CA ALA A 90 21.71 -11.76 6.61
C ALA A 90 22.04 -11.92 8.09
N VAL A 91 21.26 -12.74 8.79
CA VAL A 91 21.56 -13.12 10.16
C VAL A 91 22.87 -13.90 10.10
N SER A 92 23.96 -13.23 10.46
CA SER A 92 25.28 -13.82 10.49
C SER A 92 25.39 -14.59 11.80
N THR A 93 25.02 -15.88 11.77
CA THR A 93 25.24 -16.80 12.88
C THR A 93 26.56 -17.52 12.63
N TRP A 94 27.53 -17.32 13.53
CA TRP A 94 28.72 -18.15 13.68
C TRP A 94 28.39 -19.37 14.53
#